data_AF-A0A3D5E6E1-F1
#
_entry.id   AF-A0A3D5E6E1-F1
#
_cell.length_a   1.000
_cell.length_b   1.000
_cell.length_c   1.000
_cell.angle_alpha   90.00
_cell.angle_beta   90.00
_cell.angle_gamma   90.00
#
_symmetry.space_group_name_H-M   'P 1'
#
loop_
_entity.id
_entity.type
_entity.pdbx_description
1 polymer ?
#
loop_
_entity_poly.entity_id
_entity_poly.type
_entity_poly.pdbx_seq_one_letter_code
_entity_poly.pdbx_strand_id
1 'polypeptide(L)' 'MRQSPNGINIQLTPSQFDMMYDLVMMGYDLDIPDQKGWDLQTYDNLVDNITNGYSTILTSDVKGALHGK' A
#
# COMPACT_ATOMS: atom_id res chain seq x y z
N MET A 1 11.84 -1.06 -28.65
CA MET A 1 11.77 -0.28 -27.40
C MET A 1 11.13 -1.16 -26.34
N ARG A 2 11.77 -1.35 -25.19
CA ARG A 2 11.17 -2.08 -24.06
C ARG A 2 10.11 -1.15 -23.45
N GLN A 3 8.84 -1.55 -23.47
CA GLN A 3 7.80 -0.75 -22.79
C GLN A 3 8.12 -0.74 -21.30
N SER A 4 8.04 0.44 -20.69
CA SER A 4 8.13 0.56 -19.24
C SER A 4 6.95 -0.17 -18.60
N PRO A 5 7.14 -0.91 -17.50
CA PRO A 5 6.03 -1.54 -16.80
C PRO A 5 5.05 -0.47 -16.29
N ASN A 6 3.75 -0.74 -16.40
CA ASN A 6 2.72 0.10 -15.82
C ASN A 6 2.69 -0.08 -14.29
N GLY A 7 2.35 0.97 -13.54
CA GLY A 7 2.30 0.95 -12.09
C GLY A 7 1.24 1.89 -11.52
N ILE A 8 0.90 1.72 -10.24
CA ILE A 8 -0.05 2.57 -9.52
C ILE A 8 0.72 3.48 -8.56
N ASN A 9 0.45 4.78 -8.62
CA ASN A 9 0.91 5.73 -7.61
C ASN A 9 -0.24 6.01 -6.64
N ILE A 10 -0.03 5.78 -5.35
CA ILE A 10 -1.04 5.98 -4.31
C ILE A 10 -0.55 7.10 -3.38
N GLN A 11 -1.41 8.09 -3.14
CA GLN A 11 -1.15 9.19 -2.20
C GLN A 11 -1.98 8.99 -0.95
N LEU A 12 -1.32 8.90 0.21
CA LEU A 12 -1.94 8.65 1.51
C LEU A 12 -1.44 9.69 2.51
N THR A 13 -2.31 10.13 3.43
CA THR A 13 -1.85 10.81 4.64
C THR A 13 -1.03 9.82 5.50
N PRO A 14 -0.15 10.29 6.41
CA PRO A 14 0.60 9.41 7.29
C PRO A 14 -0.30 8.41 8.05
N SER A 15 -1.42 8.90 8.63
CA SER A 15 -2.37 8.03 9.33
C SER A 15 -3.05 7.00 8.42
N GLN A 16 -3.31 7.33 7.15
CA GLN A 16 -3.85 6.38 6.17
C GLN A 16 -2.82 5.33 5.80
N PHE A 17 -1.55 5.70 5.71
CA PHE A 17 -0.46 4.76 5.52
C PHE A 17 -0.35 3.78 6.70
N ASP A 18 -0.37 4.27 7.94
CA ASP A 18 -0.32 3.43 9.14
C ASP A 18 -1.46 2.39 9.14
N MET A 19 -2.70 2.84 8.86
CA MET A 19 -3.84 1.92 8.75
C MET A 19 -3.70 0.88 7.63
N MET A 20 -3.14 1.27 6.48
CA MET A 20 -2.90 0.34 5.37
C MET A 20 -1.81 -0.67 5.72
N TYR A 21 -0.73 -0.23 6.38
CA TYR A 21 0.34 -1.09 6.85
C TYR A 21 -0.21 -2.16 7.81
N ASP A 22 -0.98 -1.74 8.82
CA ASP A 22 -1.59 -2.67 9.79
C ASP A 22 -2.51 -3.68 9.11
N LEU A 23 -3.33 -3.24 8.14
CA LEU A 23 -4.23 -4.12 7.39
C LEU A 23 -3.48 -5.20 6.61
N VAL A 24 -2.38 -4.82 5.96
CA VAL A 24 -1.58 -5.77 5.17
C VAL A 24 -0.79 -6.70 6.09
N MET A 25 -0.25 -6.22 7.20
CA MET A 25 0.43 -7.09 8.17
C MET A 25 -0.53 -8.08 8.84
N MET A 26 -1.75 -7.64 9.16
CA MET A 26 -2.81 -8.54 9.65
C MET A 26 -3.12 -9.68 8.68
N GLY A 27 -2.89 -9.49 7.38
CA GLY A 27 -3.06 -10.55 6.39
C GLY A 27 -2.11 -11.73 6.61
N TYR A 28 -0.89 -11.51 7.08
CA TYR A 28 0.01 -12.59 7.50
C TYR A 28 -0.47 -13.24 8.79
N ASP A 29 -0.84 -12.44 9.79
CA ASP A 29 -1.27 -12.94 11.10
C ASP A 29 -2.50 -13.85 10.99
N LEU A 30 -3.36 -13.56 10.02
CA LEU A 30 -4.58 -14.31 9.75
C LEU A 30 -4.43 -15.35 8.63
N ASP A 31 -3.21 -15.59 8.11
CA ASP A 31 -2.93 -16.56 7.04
C ASP A 31 -3.84 -16.38 5.79
N ILE A 32 -4.12 -15.13 5.44
CA ILE A 32 -5.01 -14.78 4.33
C ILE A 32 -4.47 -15.23 2.97
N PRO A 33 -3.16 -15.07 2.66
CA PRO A 33 -2.63 -15.51 1.37
C PRO A 33 -2.90 -17.00 1.11
N ASP A 34 -2.65 -17.88 2.08
CA ASP A 34 -2.93 -19.32 1.95
C ASP A 34 -4.42 -19.60 1.80
N GLN A 35 -5.25 -19.04 2.69
CA GLN A 35 -6.70 -19.21 2.66
C GLN A 35 -7.35 -18.76 1.35
N LYS A 36 -6.78 -17.75 0.69
CA LYS A 36 -7.25 -17.24 -0.60
C LYS A 36 -6.57 -17.88 -1.80
N GLY A 37 -5.57 -18.74 -1.59
CA GLY A 37 -4.74 -19.31 -2.65
C GLY A 37 -3.95 -18.25 -3.42
N TRP A 38 -3.55 -17.17 -2.75
CA TRP A 38 -2.71 -16.13 -3.32
C TRP A 38 -1.26 -16.59 -3.36
N ASP A 39 -0.53 -16.13 -4.38
CA ASP A 39 0.90 -16.35 -4.46
C ASP A 39 1.62 -15.56 -3.35
N LEU A 40 2.28 -16.28 -2.43
CA LEU A 40 2.94 -15.69 -1.27
C LEU A 40 4.03 -14.69 -1.68
N GLN A 41 4.81 -15.01 -2.72
CA GLN A 41 5.84 -14.10 -3.23
C GLN A 41 5.23 -12.79 -3.75
N THR A 42 4.09 -12.86 -4.42
CA THR A 42 3.36 -11.67 -4.89
C THR A 42 2.83 -10.85 -3.71
N TYR A 43 2.40 -11.51 -2.64
CA TYR A 43 1.99 -10.84 -1.41
C TYR A 43 3.17 -10.17 -0.68
N ASP A 44 4.31 -10.86 -0.57
CA ASP A 44 5.55 -10.30 -0.04
C ASP A 44 6.00 -9.07 -0.84
N ASN A 45 5.93 -9.14 -2.17
CA ASN A 45 6.24 -8.01 -3.03
C ASN A 45 5.27 -6.83 -2.82
N LEU A 46 3.99 -7.08 -2.53
CA LEU A 46 3.03 -6.03 -2.19
C LEU A 46 3.43 -5.34 -0.89
N VAL A 47 3.76 -6.12 0.12
CA VAL A 47 4.24 -5.63 1.42
C VAL A 47 5.48 -4.78 1.23
N ASP A 48 6.49 -5.27 0.52
CA ASP A 48 7.72 -4.54 0.22
C ASP A 48 7.45 -3.20 -0.49
N ASN A 49 6.56 -3.20 -1.48
CA ASN A 49 6.23 -1.97 -2.22
C ASN A 49 5.50 -0.95 -1.34
N ILE A 50 4.69 -1.41 -0.38
CA ILE A 50 4.04 -0.54 0.60
C ILE A 50 5.08 0.03 1.56
N THR A 51 5.92 -0.82 2.15
CA THR A 51 6.88 -0.39 3.20
C THR A 51 8.03 0.44 2.66
N ASN A 52 8.38 0.28 1.38
CA ASN A 52 9.41 1.07 0.70
C ASN A 52 8.85 2.31 -0.02
N GLY A 53 7.60 2.68 0.24
CA GLY A 53 7.00 3.90 -0.30
C GLY A 53 7.77 5.16 0.10
N TYR A 54 7.81 6.15 -0.79
CA TYR A 54 8.48 7.43 -0.53
C TYR A 54 7.48 8.50 -0.06
N SER A 55 7.93 9.39 0.83
CA SER A 55 7.15 10.58 1.20
C SER A 55 6.94 11.50 -0.01
N THR A 56 5.75 12.06 -0.14
CA THR A 56 5.37 12.95 -1.24
C THR A 56 4.47 14.08 -0.79
N ILE A 57 4.26 15.09 -1.65
CA ILE A 57 3.30 16.16 -1.43
C ILE A 57 1.94 15.70 -1.98
N LEU A 58 0.93 15.70 -1.11
CA LEU A 58 -0.42 15.29 -1.48
C LEU A 58 -1.03 16.28 -2.47
N THR A 59 -1.70 15.76 -3.49
CA THR A 59 -2.57 16.58 -4.34
C THR A 59 -3.81 17.03 -3.57
N SER A 60 -4.41 18.15 -4.00
CA SER A 60 -5.59 18.74 -3.33
C SER A 60 -6.79 17.81 -3.25
N ASP A 61 -6.84 16.81 -4.12
CA ASP A 61 -7.98 15.90 -4.24
C ASP A 61 -7.89 14.70 -3.28
N VAL A 62 -6.75 14.52 -2.60
CA VAL A 62 -6.56 13.47 -1.59
C VAL A 62 -7.54 13.67 -0.44
N LYS A 63 -8.42 12.70 -0.26
CA LYS A 63 -9.43 12.75 0.81
C LYS A 63 -8.79 12.57 2.17
N GLY A 64 -9.21 13.38 3.14
CA GLY A 64 -8.63 13.40 4.48
C GLY A 64 -7.37 14.28 4.62
N ALA A 65 -6.80 14.79 3.53
CA ALA A 65 -5.61 15.66 3.58
C ALA A 65 -5.88 17.05 4.19
N LEU A 66 -7.13 17.52 4.16
CA LEU A 66 -7.54 18.84 4.67
C LEU A 66 -8.29 18.80 6.00
N HIS A 67 -8.48 17.63 6.62
CA HIS A 67 -9.09 17.53 7.95
C HIS A 67 -8.03 17.77 9.03
N GLY A 68 -7.48 18.98 9.05
CA GLY A 68 -6.80 19.50 10.23
C GLY A 68 -7.85 19.83 11.30
N LYS A 69 -7.72 19.17 12.46
CA LYS A 69 -7.88 19.86 13.74
C LYS A 69 -6.50 20.02 14.35
#